data_AF-A0A7V3I417-F1
#
_entry.id   AF-A0A7V3I417-F1
#
_cell.length_a   1.000
_cell.length_b   1.000
_cell.length_c   1.000
_cell.angle_alpha   90.00
_cell.angle_beta   90.00
_cell.angle_gamma   90.00
#
_symmetry.space_group_name_H-M   'P 1'
#
loop_
_entity.id
_entity.type
_entity.pdbx_description
1 polymer ?
#
loop_
_entity_poly.entity_id
_entity_poly.type
_entity_poly.pdbx_seq_one_letter_code
_entity_poly.pdbx_strand_id
1 'polypeptide(L)'
;LDLGVDRVVVGTTAALDDALAEEIFGEIAERAILSVASLNGYVAVRDWQARTDERAEVFAARMVDLGAKRIVFTDVSRKGMRGGVNAAAIKRVAERLKVPVIASGGVSSLDDLLQVKALEPIGLVGVVVVTAIYSGAINLAEAIAICS
;
A
#
# COMPACT_ATOMS: atom_id res chain seq x y z
N LEU A 1 -4.13 -17.58 13.46
CA LEU A 1 -3.97 -16.22 14.06
C LEU A 1 -3.44 -16.28 15.50
N ASP A 2 -3.43 -17.46 16.11
CA ASP A 2 -3.15 -17.68 17.55
C ASP A 2 -1.68 -17.55 17.94
N LEU A 3 -0.82 -17.13 17.01
CA LEU A 3 0.60 -16.85 17.24
C LEU A 3 0.87 -15.40 17.69
N GLY A 4 -0.17 -14.63 18.03
CA GLY A 4 -0.05 -13.23 18.45
C GLY A 4 0.07 -12.22 17.30
N VAL A 5 -0.33 -12.60 16.09
CA VAL A 5 -0.31 -11.72 14.92
C VAL A 5 -1.58 -10.85 14.90
N ASP A 6 -1.40 -9.53 14.93
CA ASP A 6 -2.53 -8.58 14.87
C ASP A 6 -3.18 -8.51 13.49
N ARG A 7 -2.38 -8.64 12.43
CA ARG A 7 -2.84 -8.48 11.04
C ARG A 7 -2.16 -9.42 10.05
N VAL A 8 -2.92 -9.84 9.04
CA VAL A 8 -2.47 -10.71 7.94
C VAL A 8 -2.45 -9.89 6.65
N VAL A 9 -1.33 -9.93 5.94
CA VAL A 9 -1.22 -9.30 4.62
C VAL A 9 -1.65 -10.30 3.55
N VAL A 10 -2.69 -9.95 2.79
CA VAL A 10 -3.17 -10.70 1.63
C VAL A 10 -2.48 -10.13 0.40
N GLY A 11 -1.69 -10.95 -0.30
CA GLY A 11 -0.96 -10.51 -1.48
C GLY A 11 -1.87 -10.29 -2.69
N THR A 12 -1.46 -9.40 -3.59
CA THR A 12 -2.21 -9.06 -4.81
C THR A 12 -2.54 -10.29 -5.66
N THR A 13 -1.59 -11.23 -5.81
CA THR A 13 -1.79 -12.44 -6.62
C THR A 13 -2.84 -13.38 -6.04
N ALA A 14 -2.92 -13.52 -4.71
CA ALA A 14 -3.97 -14.32 -4.08
C ALA A 14 -5.34 -13.68 -4.28
N ALA A 15 -5.39 -12.35 -4.27
CA ALA A 15 -6.61 -11.58 -4.45
C ALA A 15 -7.04 -11.37 -5.91
N LEU A 16 -6.33 -11.97 -6.89
CA LEU A 16 -6.78 -11.97 -8.29
C LEU A 16 -7.89 -13.01 -8.55
N ASP A 17 -8.04 -13.98 -7.65
CA ASP A 17 -9.20 -14.86 -7.62
C ASP A 17 -10.26 -14.23 -6.71
N ASP A 18 -11.32 -13.72 -7.32
CA ASP A 18 -12.38 -12.99 -6.60
C ASP A 18 -13.09 -13.88 -5.57
N ALA A 19 -13.26 -15.18 -5.83
CA ALA A 19 -13.91 -16.10 -4.90
C ALA A 19 -13.04 -16.34 -3.66
N LEU A 20 -11.73 -16.53 -3.88
CA LEU A 20 -10.77 -16.64 -2.78
C LEU A 20 -10.66 -15.32 -1.99
N ALA A 21 -10.70 -14.17 -2.68
CA ALA A 21 -10.68 -12.86 -2.02
C ALA A 21 -11.91 -12.67 -1.12
N GLU A 22 -13.10 -13.00 -1.63
CA GLU A 22 -14.36 -12.92 -0.88
C GLU A 22 -14.34 -13.85 0.34
N GLU A 23 -13.83 -15.08 0.20
CA GLU A 23 -13.65 -16.02 1.31
C GLU A 23 -12.71 -15.43 2.39
N ILE A 24 -11.51 -15.01 2.01
CA ILE A 24 -10.51 -14.48 2.93
C ILE A 24 -11.04 -13.23 3.66
N PHE A 25 -11.60 -12.27 2.92
CA PHE A 25 -12.11 -11.05 3.54
C PHE A 25 -13.39 -11.31 4.34
N GLY A 26 -14.23 -12.25 3.93
CA GLY A 26 -15.39 -12.68 4.71
C GLY A 26 -15.00 -13.22 6.09
N GLU A 27 -13.90 -13.97 6.19
CA GLU A 27 -13.43 -14.57 7.44
C GLU A 27 -12.62 -13.63 8.32
N ILE A 28 -11.70 -12.85 7.74
CA ILE A 28 -10.68 -12.12 8.50
C ILE A 28 -10.57 -10.62 8.15
N ALA A 29 -11.57 -10.00 7.52
CA ALA A 29 -11.52 -8.60 7.06
C ALA A 29 -10.92 -7.60 8.08
N GLU A 30 -11.29 -7.67 9.36
CA GLU A 30 -10.79 -6.74 10.39
C GLU A 30 -9.28 -6.84 10.62
N ARG A 31 -8.73 -8.05 10.44
CA ARG A 31 -7.31 -8.36 10.62
C ARG A 31 -6.58 -8.43 9.27
N ALA A 32 -7.29 -8.43 8.15
CA ALA A 32 -6.69 -8.48 6.83
C ALA A 32 -6.24 -7.09 6.37
N ILE A 33 -5.12 -7.06 5.68
CA ILE A 33 -4.68 -5.93 4.86
C ILE A 33 -4.44 -6.47 3.46
N LEU A 34 -5.13 -5.94 2.47
CA LEU A 34 -4.79 -6.22 1.09
C LEU A 34 -3.55 -5.42 0.69
N SER A 35 -2.53 -6.12 0.21
CA SER A 35 -1.38 -5.51 -0.44
C SER A 35 -1.67 -5.41 -1.94
N VAL A 36 -1.66 -4.17 -2.46
CA VAL A 36 -1.81 -3.88 -3.89
C VAL A 36 -0.46 -3.41 -4.42
N ALA A 37 0.21 -4.26 -5.18
CA ALA A 37 1.42 -3.88 -5.90
C ALA A 37 1.04 -3.24 -7.25
N SER A 38 1.62 -2.08 -7.54
CA SER A 38 1.37 -1.32 -8.77
C SER A 38 2.66 -1.10 -9.54
N LEU A 39 2.70 -1.56 -10.79
CA LEU A 39 3.76 -1.26 -11.75
C LEU A 39 3.21 -0.33 -12.82
N ASN A 40 3.70 0.91 -12.86
CA ASN A 40 3.23 1.97 -13.76
C ASN A 40 1.72 2.24 -13.66
N GLY A 41 1.14 2.04 -12.47
CA GLY A 41 -0.28 2.28 -12.18
C GLY A 41 -1.21 1.10 -12.43
N TYR A 42 -0.68 -0.04 -12.85
CA TYR A 42 -1.45 -1.27 -13.10
C TYR A 42 -1.06 -2.35 -12.10
N VAL A 43 -1.94 -3.31 -11.88
CA VAL A 43 -1.69 -4.42 -10.94
C VAL A 43 -0.44 -5.19 -11.36
N ALA A 44 0.54 -5.24 -10.46
CA ALA A 44 1.79 -5.95 -10.67
C ALA A 44 1.67 -7.41 -10.23
N VAL A 45 2.24 -8.33 -11.02
CA VAL A 45 2.21 -9.78 -10.81
C VAL A 45 3.58 -10.39 -11.10
N ARG A 46 3.76 -11.69 -10.81
CA ARG A 46 5.02 -12.44 -11.04
C ARG A 46 6.22 -11.71 -10.44
N ASP A 47 6.18 -11.50 -9.12
CA ASP A 47 7.22 -10.78 -8.36
C ASP A 47 7.52 -9.39 -8.91
N TRP A 48 6.47 -8.69 -9.37
CA TRP A 48 6.53 -7.34 -9.92
C TRP A 48 7.26 -7.20 -11.26
N GLN A 49 7.57 -8.33 -11.92
CA GLN A 49 8.23 -8.33 -13.23
C GLN A 49 7.23 -8.15 -14.38
N ALA A 50 5.94 -8.34 -14.12
CA ALA A 50 4.86 -8.16 -15.08
C ALA A 50 3.70 -7.36 -14.48
N ARG A 51 2.80 -6.89 -15.34
CA ARG A 51 1.55 -6.23 -14.94
C ARG A 51 0.37 -6.81 -15.71
N THR A 52 -0.82 -6.71 -15.13
CA THR A 52 -2.08 -6.91 -15.85
C THR A 52 -2.48 -5.63 -16.58
N ASP A 53 -3.58 -5.67 -17.32
CA ASP A 53 -4.21 -4.49 -17.93
C ASP A 53 -5.17 -3.77 -16.97
N GLU A 54 -5.35 -4.29 -15.76
CA GLU A 54 -6.22 -3.69 -14.75
C GLU A 54 -5.47 -2.59 -13.98
N ARG A 55 -6.13 -1.43 -13.86
CA ARG A 55 -5.67 -0.30 -13.06
C ARG A 55 -5.64 -0.69 -11.57
N ALA A 56 -4.57 -0.33 -10.86
CA ALA A 56 -4.41 -0.70 -9.45
C ALA A 56 -5.50 -0.13 -8.54
N GLU A 57 -5.97 1.10 -8.79
CA GLU A 57 -7.08 1.72 -8.05
C GLU A 57 -8.45 1.08 -8.35
N VAL A 58 -8.62 0.49 -9.54
CA VAL A 58 -9.86 -0.21 -9.90
C VAL A 58 -9.88 -1.58 -9.21
N PHE A 59 -8.76 -2.30 -9.28
CA PHE A 59 -8.58 -3.54 -8.54
C PHE A 59 -8.80 -3.35 -7.04
N ALA A 60 -8.16 -2.33 -6.45
CA ALA A 60 -8.31 -2.04 -5.02
C ALA A 60 -9.77 -1.74 -4.65
N ALA A 61 -10.50 -0.99 -5.47
CA ALA A 61 -11.91 -0.70 -5.24
C ALA A 61 -12.76 -1.97 -5.30
N ARG A 62 -12.56 -2.83 -6.30
CA ARG A 62 -13.24 -4.13 -6.41
C ARG A 62 -12.98 -5.00 -5.18
N MET A 63 -11.76 -5.03 -4.67
CA MET A 63 -11.44 -5.80 -3.46
C MET A 63 -12.08 -5.22 -2.19
N VAL A 64 -12.28 -3.90 -2.12
CA VAL A 64 -13.07 -3.28 -1.04
C VAL A 64 -14.53 -3.70 -1.14
N ASP A 65 -15.09 -3.78 -2.34
CA ASP A 65 -16.46 -4.29 -2.55
C ASP A 65 -16.59 -5.77 -2.14
N LEU A 66 -15.52 -6.56 -2.27
CA LEU A 66 -15.41 -7.95 -1.78
C LEU A 66 -15.04 -8.06 -0.29
N GLY A 67 -14.94 -6.95 0.45
CA GLY A 67 -14.81 -6.93 1.90
C GLY A 67 -13.44 -6.51 2.45
N ALA A 68 -12.47 -6.15 1.62
CA ALA A 68 -11.19 -5.63 2.10
C ALA A 68 -11.38 -4.31 2.88
N LYS A 69 -10.95 -4.27 4.16
CA LYS A 69 -11.13 -3.10 5.04
C LYS A 69 -9.90 -2.20 5.18
N ARG A 70 -8.77 -2.60 4.59
CA ARG A 70 -7.51 -1.81 4.64
C ARG A 70 -6.60 -2.20 3.49
N ILE A 71 -5.96 -1.21 2.89
CA ILE A 71 -5.05 -1.40 1.77
C ILE A 71 -3.63 -0.94 2.14
N VAL A 72 -2.62 -1.70 1.75
CA VAL A 72 -1.26 -1.21 1.55
C VAL A 72 -1.04 -1.08 0.04
N PHE A 73 -0.91 0.15 -0.45
CA PHE A 73 -0.59 0.42 -1.84
C PHE A 73 0.92 0.56 -2.00
N THR A 74 1.52 -0.27 -2.86
CA THR A 74 2.96 -0.23 -3.14
C THR A 74 3.21 0.14 -4.60
N ASP A 75 3.86 1.29 -4.85
CA ASP A 75 4.38 1.58 -6.19
C ASP A 75 5.73 0.88 -6.37
N VAL A 76 5.72 -0.25 -7.07
CA VAL A 76 6.91 -1.08 -7.28
C VAL A 76 7.84 -0.52 -8.35
N SER A 77 7.36 0.42 -9.18
CA SER A 77 8.22 1.16 -10.11
C SER A 77 9.24 2.06 -9.39
N ARG A 78 9.02 2.33 -8.09
CA ARG A 78 9.88 3.15 -7.24
C ARG A 78 10.77 2.35 -6.29
N LYS A 79 10.65 1.01 -6.25
CA LYS A 79 11.44 0.20 -5.31
C LYS A 79 12.94 0.30 -5.60
N GLY A 80 13.72 0.58 -4.54
CA GLY A 80 15.17 0.70 -4.63
C GLY A 80 15.68 1.96 -5.33
N MET A 81 14.80 2.82 -5.84
CA MET A 81 15.17 4.06 -6.52
C MET A 81 15.21 5.22 -5.53
N ARG A 82 16.23 6.08 -5.62
CA ARG A 82 16.32 7.38 -4.93
C ARG A 82 15.34 8.44 -5.50
N GLY A 83 14.28 8.00 -6.16
CA GLY A 83 13.41 8.83 -7.00
C GLY A 83 12.20 9.41 -6.27
N GLY A 84 12.12 9.26 -4.96
CA GLY A 84 11.01 9.73 -4.14
C GLY A 84 9.71 8.95 -4.33
N VAL A 85 8.72 9.31 -3.51
CA VAL A 85 7.37 8.74 -3.56
C VAL A 85 6.61 9.18 -4.82
N ASN A 86 5.71 8.32 -5.29
CA ASN A 86 4.75 8.70 -6.32
C ASN A 86 3.46 9.24 -5.69
N ALA A 87 3.51 10.46 -5.14
CA ALA A 87 2.39 11.07 -4.43
C ALA A 87 1.11 11.12 -5.26
N ALA A 88 1.23 11.35 -6.58
CA ALA A 88 0.08 11.35 -7.49
C ALA A 88 -0.59 9.96 -7.60
N ALA A 89 0.17 8.87 -7.62
CA ALA A 89 -0.40 7.53 -7.63
C ALA A 89 -1.06 7.17 -6.30
N ILE A 90 -0.40 7.51 -5.17
CA ILE A 90 -0.95 7.32 -3.83
C ILE A 90 -2.28 8.06 -3.69
N LYS A 91 -2.31 9.34 -4.10
CA LYS A 91 -3.51 10.19 -4.09
C LYS A 91 -4.66 9.56 -4.89
N ARG A 92 -4.42 9.09 -6.11
CA ARG A 92 -5.46 8.45 -6.95
C ARG A 92 -6.10 7.24 -6.26
N VAL A 93 -5.31 6.43 -5.58
CA VAL A 93 -5.82 5.26 -4.84
C VAL A 93 -6.57 5.73 -3.60
N ALA A 94 -6.00 6.61 -2.79
CA ALA A 94 -6.63 7.09 -1.56
C ALA A 94 -7.99 7.78 -1.83
N GLU A 95 -8.08 8.68 -2.82
CA GLU A 95 -9.33 9.36 -3.18
C GLU A 95 -10.42 8.41 -3.70
N ARG A 96 -10.02 7.28 -4.30
CA ARG A 96 -10.96 6.30 -4.84
C ARG A 96 -11.58 5.41 -3.77
N LEU A 97 -10.88 5.22 -2.66
CA LEU A 97 -11.23 4.23 -1.65
C LEU A 97 -11.85 4.87 -0.41
N LYS A 98 -12.77 4.16 0.22
CA LYS A 98 -13.40 4.58 1.50
C LYS A 98 -12.84 3.81 2.70
N VAL A 99 -11.69 3.18 2.52
CA VAL A 99 -11.00 2.40 3.55
C VAL A 99 -9.61 2.97 3.79
N PRO A 100 -9.04 2.79 4.99
CA PRO A 100 -7.69 3.25 5.29
C PRO A 100 -6.65 2.72 4.30
N VAL A 101 -5.82 3.63 3.76
CA VAL A 101 -4.72 3.31 2.85
C VAL A 101 -3.38 3.56 3.54
N ILE A 102 -2.43 2.66 3.34
CA ILE A 102 -1.04 2.79 3.76
C ILE A 102 -0.17 2.89 2.49
N ALA A 103 0.64 3.92 2.39
CA ALA A 103 1.55 4.11 1.25
C ALA A 103 2.83 3.26 1.41
N SER A 104 3.38 2.80 0.29
CA SER A 104 4.64 2.04 0.26
C SER A 104 5.34 2.22 -1.09
N GLY A 105 6.68 2.19 -1.07
CA GLY A 105 7.53 2.32 -2.25
C GLY A 105 8.03 3.75 -2.50
N GLY A 106 9.35 3.90 -2.67
CA GLY A 106 9.98 5.15 -3.08
C GLY A 106 10.33 6.15 -1.98
N VAL A 107 9.97 5.91 -0.72
CA VAL A 107 10.34 6.82 0.39
C VAL A 107 11.86 6.83 0.58
N SER A 108 12.46 8.01 0.38
CA SER A 108 13.91 8.22 0.34
C SER A 108 14.39 9.44 1.13
N SER A 109 13.51 10.39 1.44
CA SER A 109 13.80 11.59 2.23
C SER A 109 12.68 11.97 3.21
N LEU A 110 12.93 12.93 4.10
CA LEU A 110 11.88 13.52 4.95
C LEU A 110 10.84 14.30 4.12
N ASP A 111 11.23 14.89 2.99
CA ASP A 111 10.32 15.58 2.08
C ASP A 111 9.30 14.62 1.46
N ASP A 112 9.70 13.37 1.20
CA ASP A 112 8.75 12.32 0.79
C ASP A 112 7.70 12.07 1.87
N LEU A 113 8.08 12.07 3.15
CA LEU A 113 7.14 11.90 4.27
C LEU A 113 6.18 13.07 4.39
N LEU A 114 6.65 14.31 4.17
CA LEU A 114 5.79 15.50 4.15
C LEU A 114 4.75 15.42 3.02
N GLN A 115 5.16 15.00 1.82
CA GLN A 115 4.25 14.79 0.69
C GLN A 115 3.20 13.73 1.01
N VAL A 116 3.61 12.64 1.67
CA VAL A 116 2.70 11.56 2.07
C VAL A 116 1.75 12.03 3.17
N LYS A 117 2.23 12.77 4.19
CA LYS A 117 1.40 13.34 5.26
C LYS A 117 0.33 14.29 4.72
N ALA A 118 0.64 15.07 3.69
CA ALA A 118 -0.34 15.94 3.05
C ALA A 118 -1.55 15.19 2.45
N LEU A 119 -1.47 13.87 2.26
CA LEU A 119 -2.56 13.01 1.79
C LEU A 119 -3.38 12.38 2.93
N GLU A 120 -3.08 12.68 4.20
CA GLU A 120 -3.85 12.20 5.35
C GLU A 120 -5.36 12.53 5.28
N PRO A 121 -5.78 13.76 4.88
CA PRO A 121 -7.20 14.13 4.82
C PRO A 121 -8.04 13.30 3.84
N ILE A 122 -7.41 12.58 2.91
CA ILE A 122 -8.08 11.75 1.90
C ILE A 122 -8.00 10.25 2.22
N GLY A 123 -7.75 9.88 3.48
CA GLY A 123 -7.83 8.50 3.96
C GLY A 123 -6.51 7.74 3.99
N LEU A 124 -5.38 8.43 3.81
CA LEU A 124 -4.07 7.84 4.05
C LEU A 124 -3.75 7.83 5.55
N VAL A 125 -3.48 6.65 6.11
CA VAL A 125 -3.30 6.46 7.56
C VAL A 125 -1.90 6.01 7.96
N GLY A 126 -0.99 5.91 6.99
CA GLY A 126 0.38 5.48 7.28
C GLY A 126 1.24 5.32 6.05
N VAL A 127 2.51 5.04 6.31
CA VAL A 127 3.54 4.85 5.30
C VAL A 127 4.52 3.75 5.73
N VAL A 128 4.94 2.92 4.78
CA VAL A 128 5.98 1.90 4.98
C VAL A 128 7.31 2.46 4.48
N VAL A 129 8.27 2.58 5.39
CA VAL A 129 9.64 3.00 5.10
C VAL A 129 10.59 1.85 5.46
N VAL A 130 11.43 1.43 4.51
CA VAL A 130 12.34 0.29 4.70
C VAL A 130 13.77 0.74 4.44
N THR A 131 14.20 0.75 3.18
CA THR A 131 15.61 0.98 2.80
C THR A 131 16.17 2.29 3.34
N ALA A 132 15.41 3.38 3.33
CA ALA A 132 15.88 4.68 3.80
C ALA A 132 16.20 4.74 5.29
N ILE A 133 15.50 3.94 6.12
CA ILE A 133 15.82 3.79 7.55
C ILE A 133 17.10 2.96 7.70
N TYR A 134 17.17 1.79 7.04
CA TYR A 134 18.34 0.91 7.14
C TYR A 134 19.63 1.56 6.58
N SER A 135 19.53 2.40 5.56
CA SER A 135 20.68 3.11 4.99
C SER A 135 21.06 4.37 5.76
N GLY A 136 20.29 4.77 6.77
CA GLY A 136 20.48 6.03 7.50
C GLY A 136 20.16 7.30 6.69
N ALA A 137 19.49 7.16 5.54
CA ALA A 137 19.07 8.32 4.73
C ALA A 137 17.94 9.11 5.41
N ILE A 138 17.15 8.43 6.26
CA ILE A 138 16.12 9.02 7.10
C ILE A 138 16.40 8.60 8.55
N ASN A 139 16.41 9.57 9.46
CA ASN A 139 16.41 9.27 10.89
C ASN A 139 15.01 8.83 11.34
N LEU A 140 14.93 7.72 12.08
CA LEU A 140 13.65 7.18 12.55
C LEU A 140 12.89 8.14 13.47
N ALA A 141 13.58 8.84 14.37
CA ALA A 141 12.93 9.77 15.30
C ALA A 141 12.32 10.98 14.56
N GLU A 142 13.03 11.50 13.55
CA GLU A 142 12.51 12.57 12.68
C GLU A 142 11.31 12.10 11.86
N ALA A 143 11.37 10.88 11.32
CA ALA A 143 10.25 10.29 10.60
C ALA A 143 9.00 10.14 11.50
N ILE A 144 9.16 9.67 12.74
CA ILE A 144 8.08 9.57 13.71
C ILE A 144 7.52 10.96 14.05
N ALA A 145 8.37 11.97 14.23
CA ALA A 145 7.92 13.34 14.51
C ALA A 145 7.11 13.95 13.36
N ILE A 146 7.43 13.61 12.10
CA ILE A 146 6.62 14.02 10.94
C ILE A 146 5.31 13.24 10.89
N CYS A 147 5.33 11.94 11.17
CA CYS A 147 4.17 11.07 11.00
C CYS A 147 3.21 11.02 12.21
N SER A 148 3.54 11.68 13.32
CA SER A 148 2.65 11.86 14.47
C SER A 148 1.65 13.00 14.26
#